data_AF-A0A0W0ZEY1-F1
#
_entry.id   AF-A0A0W0ZEY1-F1
#
_cell.length_a   1.000
_cell.length_b   1.000
_cell.length_c   1.000
_cell.angle_alpha   90.00
_cell.angle_beta   90.00
_cell.angle_gamma   90.00
#
_symmetry.space_group_name_H-M   'P 1'
#
loop_
_entity.id
_entity.type
_entity.pdbx_description
1 polymer ?
#
loop_
_entity_poly.entity_id
_entity_poly.type
_entity_poly.pdbx_seq_one_letter_code
_entity_poly.pdbx_strand_id
1 'polypeptide(L)'
;MPKSNDTTAAYNALFQEHEPPSVGINERRGGHFMKVDKGQSCHVFAIASAPTWEKSNEVNVAYSDIGTDRAVQRTLRELEHNEAEEDKKERNRDYVIQPFPEPSEVERREERMSNMKEILDVRNLQETVLPVENMYLCGGFREGKMTPEHMWVEDHTNNISYDTFIDRGGIAVVNKVGKDGQPFKPGCEGHAFNGKDIGRIKVDGYTYGQLIAIASGAEKKPPFPNSIANTPQVLMAMETVKLVNEALAKIPGPLLTEDEKRVVNAVQEEQMKKDSEPEIKKVITDLQQPEKGFYESAMAKYAEVGRLQREAARTIVGTGFHPFVKLNQELNDAIKPEQIKQSKTLKEAHGHFETLINKINELEEKKNTLPVEYQDKYQEKIDTLRQSVQNEFDAKVKVRETVEQIRRAATNYLEWSNQNATGWRLSFLSHGSYGRDQAQKLLDMIKNEDTPMANILKVANETVNTSGTNKNSFSRYLHDELNGTKLVGVDSLAQKFKNYKEVMNTKLRDETEKEEQNTQMRR
;
A
#
# COMPACT_ATOMS: atom_id res chain seq x y z
N MET A 1 -1.86 -13.03 -27.93
CA MET A 1 -3.18 -12.37 -28.14
C MET A 1 -4.14 -12.97 -27.13
N PRO A 2 -4.86 -12.16 -26.33
CA PRO A 2 -5.81 -12.70 -25.38
C PRO A 2 -6.88 -13.49 -26.14
N LYS A 3 -6.97 -14.79 -25.84
CA LYS A 3 -7.91 -15.72 -26.48
C LYS A 3 -9.31 -15.69 -25.82
N SER A 4 -9.48 -14.85 -24.81
CA SER A 4 -10.74 -14.55 -24.13
C SER A 4 -10.90 -13.04 -23.96
N ASN A 5 -12.15 -12.57 -24.02
CA ASN A 5 -12.52 -11.18 -23.71
C ASN A 5 -12.23 -10.80 -22.24
N ASP A 6 -12.06 -11.80 -21.37
CA ASP A 6 -11.83 -11.62 -19.94
C ASP A 6 -10.35 -11.53 -19.55
N THR A 7 -9.44 -11.71 -20.52
CA THR A 7 -7.99 -11.64 -20.30
C THR A 7 -7.41 -10.37 -20.89
N THR A 8 -6.74 -9.57 -20.07
CA THR A 8 -6.01 -8.40 -20.57
C THR A 8 -4.67 -8.81 -21.21
N ALA A 9 -4.17 -8.03 -22.16
CA ALA A 9 -2.88 -8.30 -22.80
C ALA A 9 -1.73 -8.33 -21.78
N ALA A 10 -1.72 -7.40 -20.83
CA ALA A 10 -0.73 -7.39 -19.75
C ALA A 10 -0.81 -8.63 -18.86
N TYR A 11 -2.02 -9.07 -18.45
CA TYR A 11 -2.15 -10.27 -17.61
C TYR A 11 -1.69 -11.53 -18.37
N ASN A 12 -2.06 -11.66 -19.64
CA ASN A 12 -1.61 -12.74 -20.52
C ASN A 12 -0.09 -12.78 -20.64
N ALA A 13 0.55 -11.64 -20.89
CA ALA A 13 2.00 -11.55 -21.08
C ALA A 13 2.80 -11.75 -19.78
N LEU A 14 2.23 -11.43 -18.61
CA LEU A 14 2.95 -11.53 -17.34
C LEU A 14 2.71 -12.86 -16.62
N PHE A 15 1.49 -13.36 -16.66
CA PHE A 15 1.03 -14.44 -15.77
C PHE A 15 0.39 -15.61 -16.51
N GLN A 16 0.51 -15.71 -17.83
CA GLN A 16 -0.02 -16.86 -18.57
C GLN A 16 1.03 -17.50 -19.49
N GLU A 17 1.07 -18.84 -19.49
CA GLU A 17 1.89 -19.62 -20.41
C GLU A 17 1.22 -19.62 -21.77
N HIS A 18 1.95 -19.18 -22.78
CA HIS A 18 1.40 -19.21 -24.13
C HIS A 18 1.14 -20.65 -24.55
N GLU A 19 -0.13 -20.93 -24.82
CA GLU A 19 -0.53 -22.13 -25.51
C GLU A 19 -0.81 -21.77 -26.98
N PRO A 20 -0.69 -22.70 -27.92
CA PRO A 20 -1.22 -22.49 -29.26
C PRO A 20 -2.77 -22.37 -29.22
N PRO A 21 -3.41 -21.65 -30.16
CA PRO A 21 -4.87 -21.63 -30.26
C PRO A 21 -5.44 -23.05 -30.39
N SER A 22 -6.35 -23.43 -29.49
CA SER A 22 -7.02 -24.74 -29.50
C SER A 22 -8.42 -24.62 -28.90
N VAL A 23 -9.24 -25.65 -29.11
CA VAL A 23 -10.61 -25.76 -28.56
C VAL A 23 -10.62 -26.68 -27.35
N GLY A 24 -11.41 -26.36 -26.34
CA GLY A 24 -11.73 -27.22 -25.19
C GLY A 24 -13.22 -27.51 -25.14
N ILE A 25 -13.60 -28.52 -24.34
CA ILE A 25 -15.00 -28.87 -24.08
C ILE A 25 -15.25 -28.75 -22.58
N ASN A 26 -16.29 -28.00 -22.22
CA ASN A 26 -16.76 -27.92 -20.85
C ASN A 26 -18.28 -27.72 -20.84
N GLU A 27 -19.02 -28.76 -20.47
CA GLU A 27 -20.49 -28.74 -20.38
C GLU A 27 -21.00 -27.64 -19.44
N ARG A 28 -20.26 -27.33 -18.36
CA ARG A 28 -20.62 -26.24 -17.43
C ARG A 28 -20.43 -24.84 -18.03
N ARG A 29 -19.68 -24.72 -19.13
CA ARG A 29 -19.50 -23.48 -19.92
C ARG A 29 -20.33 -23.46 -21.20
N GLY A 30 -21.27 -24.40 -21.37
CA GLY A 30 -22.16 -24.45 -22.54
C GLY A 30 -21.59 -25.18 -23.76
N GLY A 31 -20.57 -26.04 -23.60
CA GLY A 31 -20.02 -26.86 -24.68
C GLY A 31 -18.58 -26.48 -25.04
N HIS A 32 -18.32 -26.23 -26.33
CA HIS A 32 -17.00 -25.86 -26.84
C HIS A 32 -16.60 -24.43 -26.48
N PHE A 33 -15.33 -24.23 -26.16
CA PHE A 33 -14.76 -22.91 -25.92
C PHE A 33 -13.31 -22.83 -26.44
N MET A 34 -12.87 -21.63 -26.80
CA MET A 34 -11.46 -21.41 -27.13
C MET A 34 -10.61 -21.51 -25.86
N LYS A 35 -9.61 -22.40 -25.84
CA LYS A 35 -8.69 -22.50 -24.70
C LYS A 35 -7.91 -21.19 -24.58
N VAL A 36 -7.93 -20.64 -23.38
CA VAL A 36 -7.06 -19.53 -22.99
C VAL A 36 -5.67 -20.05 -22.69
N ASP A 37 -4.68 -19.17 -22.73
CA ASP A 37 -3.35 -19.45 -22.20
C ASP A 37 -3.47 -19.79 -20.71
N LYS A 38 -2.77 -20.84 -20.26
CA LYS A 38 -2.82 -21.27 -18.86
C LYS A 38 -2.28 -20.18 -17.97
N GLY A 39 -3.08 -19.68 -17.04
CA GLY A 39 -2.66 -18.69 -16.07
C GLY A 39 -1.78 -19.24 -14.96
N GLN A 40 -1.23 -18.33 -14.16
CA GLN A 40 -0.57 -18.69 -12.92
C GLN A 40 -1.52 -19.50 -12.03
N SER A 41 -0.97 -20.49 -11.33
CA SER A 41 -1.75 -21.29 -10.38
C SER A 41 -2.26 -20.41 -9.24
N CYS A 42 -3.36 -20.83 -8.60
CA CYS A 42 -3.89 -20.15 -7.43
C CYS A 42 -2.87 -20.10 -6.28
N HIS A 43 -2.01 -21.12 -6.16
CA HIS A 43 -0.91 -21.17 -5.19
C HIS A 43 0.15 -20.12 -5.50
N VAL A 44 0.61 -20.02 -6.76
CA VAL A 44 1.59 -18.99 -7.15
C VAL A 44 1.03 -17.60 -6.90
N PHE A 45 -0.20 -17.34 -7.30
CA PHE A 45 -0.85 -16.04 -7.06
C PHE A 45 -0.87 -15.70 -5.56
N ALA A 46 -1.40 -16.61 -4.74
CA ALA A 46 -1.61 -16.37 -3.32
C ALA A 46 -0.28 -16.23 -2.54
N ILE A 47 0.75 -16.98 -2.92
CA ILE A 47 2.06 -16.98 -2.24
C ILE A 47 2.94 -15.82 -2.69
N ALA A 48 3.03 -15.54 -3.99
CA ALA A 48 4.01 -14.59 -4.50
C ALA A 48 3.49 -13.69 -5.64
N SER A 49 2.67 -14.25 -6.54
CA SER A 49 2.33 -13.71 -7.85
C SER A 49 3.59 -13.29 -8.63
N ALA A 50 4.58 -14.18 -8.70
CA ALA A 50 5.87 -13.83 -9.26
C ALA A 50 5.75 -13.46 -10.76
N PRO A 51 6.26 -12.31 -11.20
CA PRO A 51 6.14 -11.87 -12.60
C PRO A 51 7.10 -12.59 -13.56
N THR A 52 7.93 -13.51 -13.04
CA THR A 52 8.85 -14.34 -13.84
C THR A 52 8.47 -15.82 -13.75
N TRP A 53 8.69 -16.57 -14.84
CA TRP A 53 8.35 -18.00 -14.89
C TRP A 53 9.27 -18.83 -14.02
N GLU A 54 10.55 -18.46 -13.98
CA GLU A 54 11.56 -19.09 -13.16
C GLU A 54 11.15 -19.02 -11.69
N LYS A 55 10.72 -17.83 -11.24
CA LYS A 55 10.28 -17.66 -9.86
C LYS A 55 8.92 -18.29 -9.59
N SER A 56 7.99 -18.25 -10.55
CA SER A 56 6.71 -18.97 -10.45
C SER A 56 6.92 -20.47 -10.33
N ASN A 57 7.87 -21.03 -11.08
CA ASN A 57 8.25 -22.43 -11.02
C ASN A 57 8.92 -22.77 -9.68
N GLU A 58 9.85 -21.94 -9.21
CA GLU A 58 10.43 -22.10 -7.86
C GLU A 58 9.35 -22.14 -6.78
N VAL A 59 8.35 -21.25 -6.85
CA VAL A 59 7.23 -21.23 -5.90
C VAL A 59 6.37 -22.48 -6.03
N ASN A 60 6.06 -22.94 -7.25
CA ASN A 60 5.31 -24.17 -7.47
C ASN A 60 6.04 -25.41 -6.94
N VAL A 61 7.36 -25.52 -7.17
CA VAL A 61 8.18 -26.63 -6.66
C VAL A 61 8.25 -26.59 -5.14
N ALA A 62 8.54 -25.41 -4.56
CA ALA A 62 8.56 -25.25 -3.11
C ALA A 62 7.20 -25.62 -2.49
N TYR A 63 6.10 -25.26 -3.16
CA TYR A 63 4.76 -25.62 -2.72
C TYR A 63 4.47 -27.12 -2.88
N SER A 64 4.90 -27.78 -3.95
CA SER A 64 4.69 -29.22 -4.15
C SER A 64 5.43 -30.09 -3.15
N ASP A 65 6.51 -29.58 -2.55
CA ASP A 65 7.29 -30.29 -1.54
C ASP A 65 6.64 -30.21 -0.14
N ILE A 66 5.69 -29.30 0.08
CA ILE A 66 5.05 -29.08 1.39
C ILE A 66 4.25 -30.31 1.79
N GLY A 67 4.52 -30.81 3.00
CA GLY A 67 3.83 -31.98 3.54
C GLY A 67 4.18 -33.30 2.84
N THR A 68 5.08 -33.32 1.85
CA THR A 68 5.47 -34.55 1.13
C THR A 68 6.09 -35.57 2.07
N ASP A 69 7.01 -35.16 2.95
CA ASP A 69 7.61 -36.06 3.94
C ASP A 69 6.55 -36.66 4.88
N ARG A 70 5.58 -35.85 5.35
CA ARG A 70 4.47 -36.32 6.20
C ARG A 70 3.57 -37.31 5.45
N ALA A 71 3.30 -37.07 4.18
CA ALA A 71 2.54 -37.97 3.33
C ALA A 71 3.29 -39.32 3.15
N VAL A 72 4.59 -39.28 2.85
CA VAL A 72 5.43 -40.49 2.72
C VAL A 72 5.44 -41.29 4.03
N GLN A 73 5.67 -40.64 5.17
CA GLN A 73 5.65 -41.30 6.48
C GLN A 73 4.28 -41.89 6.84
N ARG A 74 3.19 -41.32 6.33
CA ARG A 74 1.85 -41.90 6.51
C ARG A 74 1.65 -43.13 5.63
N THR A 75 2.03 -43.07 4.36
CA THR A 75 1.96 -44.21 3.44
C THR A 75 2.78 -45.39 3.97
N LEU A 76 3.98 -45.13 4.52
CA LEU A 76 4.80 -46.17 5.14
C LEU A 76 4.10 -46.82 6.34
N ARG A 77 3.52 -46.04 7.24
CA ARG A 77 2.75 -46.56 8.37
C ARG A 77 1.50 -47.33 7.95
N GLU A 78 0.85 -46.91 6.86
CA GLU A 78 -0.31 -47.62 6.29
C GLU A 78 0.10 -48.99 5.72
N LEU A 79 1.24 -49.05 5.03
CA LEU A 79 1.79 -50.32 4.54
C LEU A 79 2.15 -51.25 5.70
N GLU A 80 2.87 -50.77 6.71
CA GLU A 80 3.24 -51.53 7.90
C GLU A 80 2.00 -52.05 8.67
N HIS A 81 0.96 -51.22 8.77
CA HIS A 81 -0.31 -51.62 9.39
C HIS A 81 -1.01 -52.72 8.58
N ASN A 82 -1.11 -52.54 7.25
CA ASN A 82 -1.77 -53.51 6.38
C ASN A 82 -1.06 -54.87 6.41
N GLU A 83 0.28 -54.88 6.40
CA GLU A 83 1.07 -56.11 6.59
C GLU A 83 0.78 -56.77 7.95
N ALA A 84 0.77 -55.99 9.03
CA ALA A 84 0.48 -56.50 10.37
C ALA A 84 -0.95 -57.05 10.53
N GLU A 85 -1.92 -56.50 9.79
CA GLU A 85 -3.31 -56.98 9.80
C GLU A 85 -3.49 -58.27 8.99
N GLU A 86 -2.81 -58.39 7.85
CA GLU A 86 -2.77 -59.64 7.06
C GLU A 86 -2.14 -60.78 7.88
N ASP A 87 -1.03 -60.51 8.59
CA ASP A 87 -0.40 -61.46 9.51
C ASP A 87 -1.37 -62.00 10.58
N LYS A 88 -2.26 -61.14 11.10
CA LYS A 88 -3.30 -61.55 12.07
C LYS A 88 -4.36 -62.44 11.40
N LYS A 89 -4.73 -62.13 10.16
CA LYS A 89 -5.69 -62.91 9.36
C LYS A 89 -5.15 -64.29 8.99
N GLU A 90 -3.87 -64.39 8.67
CA GLU A 90 -3.22 -65.67 8.42
C GLU A 90 -3.19 -66.57 9.66
N ARG A 91 -2.90 -65.97 10.83
CA ARG A 91 -2.88 -66.69 12.13
C ARG A 91 -4.28 -67.06 12.64
N ASN A 92 -5.30 -66.27 12.32
CA ASN A 92 -6.69 -66.52 12.67
C ASN A 92 -7.61 -66.24 11.48
N ARG A 93 -8.08 -67.31 10.82
CA ARG A 93 -8.94 -67.21 9.63
C ARG A 93 -10.26 -66.48 9.87
N ASP A 94 -10.75 -66.44 11.10
CA ASP A 94 -12.00 -65.73 11.44
C ASP A 94 -11.77 -64.25 11.79
N TYR A 95 -10.51 -63.80 11.87
CA TYR A 95 -10.18 -62.39 12.09
C TYR A 95 -10.69 -61.50 10.96
N VAL A 96 -11.08 -60.26 11.26
CA VAL A 96 -11.48 -59.26 10.27
C VAL A 96 -10.41 -58.17 10.27
N ILE A 97 -9.76 -57.99 9.11
CA ILE A 97 -8.75 -56.95 8.89
C ILE A 97 -9.33 -55.59 9.25
N GLN A 98 -8.62 -54.86 10.10
CA GLN A 98 -8.99 -53.50 10.46
C GLN A 98 -8.35 -52.52 9.49
N PRO A 99 -9.10 -51.52 8.98
CA PRO A 99 -8.52 -50.50 8.11
C PRO A 99 -7.49 -49.67 8.86
N PHE A 100 -6.55 -49.06 8.13
CA PHE A 100 -5.64 -48.09 8.70
C PHE A 100 -6.43 -46.93 9.35
N PRO A 101 -6.12 -46.53 10.59
CA PRO A 101 -6.88 -45.49 11.28
C PRO A 101 -6.77 -44.15 10.56
N GLU A 102 -7.91 -43.63 10.15
CA GLU A 102 -8.03 -42.26 9.64
C GLU A 102 -7.65 -41.24 10.73
N PRO A 103 -6.94 -40.15 10.39
CA PRO A 103 -6.59 -39.14 11.38
C PRO A 103 -7.84 -38.45 11.93
N SER A 104 -7.82 -38.21 13.24
CA SER A 104 -8.86 -37.45 13.93
C SER A 104 -9.01 -36.04 13.38
N GLU A 105 -10.15 -35.38 13.63
CA GLU A 105 -10.35 -33.99 13.21
C GLU A 105 -9.30 -33.04 13.79
N VAL A 106 -8.79 -33.33 14.99
CA VAL A 106 -7.73 -32.53 15.63
C VAL A 106 -6.41 -32.71 14.90
N GLU A 107 -5.97 -33.94 14.66
CA GLU A 107 -4.73 -34.24 13.92
C GLU A 107 -4.77 -33.64 12.51
N ARG A 108 -5.90 -33.75 11.80
CA ARG A 108 -6.08 -33.14 10.48
C ARG A 108 -5.94 -31.63 10.55
N ARG A 109 -6.55 -30.98 11.54
CA ARG A 109 -6.47 -29.53 11.69
C ARG A 109 -5.04 -29.08 12.00
N GLU A 110 -4.36 -29.76 12.90
CA GLU A 110 -2.97 -29.45 13.27
C GLU A 110 -2.03 -29.61 12.07
N GLU A 111 -2.14 -30.71 11.33
CA GLU A 111 -1.31 -30.96 10.15
C GLU A 111 -1.58 -29.94 9.04
N ARG A 112 -2.86 -29.65 8.74
CA ARG A 112 -3.24 -28.61 7.76
C ARG A 112 -2.67 -27.25 8.13
N MET A 113 -2.75 -26.86 9.40
CA MET A 113 -2.18 -25.59 9.86
C MET A 113 -0.64 -25.61 9.88
N SER A 114 0.00 -26.76 10.08
CA SER A 114 1.45 -26.91 9.89
C SER A 114 1.84 -26.69 8.43
N ASN A 115 1.12 -27.31 7.48
CA ASN A 115 1.32 -27.09 6.05
C ASN A 115 1.10 -25.61 5.68
N MET A 116 0.07 -24.95 6.22
CA MET A 116 -0.14 -23.50 5.99
C MET A 116 1.00 -22.62 6.53
N LYS A 117 1.68 -23.03 7.61
CA LYS A 117 2.85 -22.32 8.12
C LYS A 117 4.07 -22.50 7.20
N GLU A 118 4.31 -23.70 6.69
CA GLU A 118 5.35 -23.93 5.70
C GLU A 118 5.08 -23.13 4.42
N ILE A 119 3.82 -23.02 3.99
CA ILE A 119 3.43 -22.15 2.87
C ILE A 119 3.71 -20.67 3.20
N LEU A 120 3.44 -20.23 4.43
CA LEU A 120 3.75 -18.88 4.87
C LEU A 120 5.27 -18.61 4.82
N ASP A 121 6.12 -19.58 5.17
CA ASP A 121 7.57 -19.44 5.07
C ASP A 121 8.00 -19.19 3.62
N VAL A 122 7.41 -19.91 2.65
CA VAL A 122 7.63 -19.65 1.22
C VAL A 122 7.15 -18.25 0.82
N ARG A 123 5.97 -17.82 1.29
CA ARG A 123 5.45 -16.46 1.04
C ARG A 123 6.34 -15.37 1.62
N ASN A 124 6.97 -15.62 2.77
CA ASN A 124 7.83 -14.66 3.46
C ASN A 124 9.20 -14.49 2.78
N LEU A 125 9.53 -15.33 1.80
CA LEU A 125 10.64 -15.06 0.88
C LEU A 125 10.37 -13.89 -0.07
N GLN A 126 9.12 -13.41 -0.13
CA GLN A 126 8.71 -12.25 -0.93
C GLN A 126 8.53 -11.01 -0.06
N GLU A 127 9.04 -9.88 -0.52
CA GLU A 127 8.88 -8.59 0.16
C GLU A 127 7.40 -8.16 0.16
N THR A 128 6.90 -7.82 1.35
CA THR A 128 5.62 -7.10 1.50
C THR A 128 5.85 -5.64 1.20
N VAL A 129 5.21 -5.12 0.13
CA VAL A 129 5.42 -3.73 -0.33
C VAL A 129 4.28 -2.80 0.08
N LEU A 130 3.08 -3.35 0.30
CA LEU A 130 1.93 -2.60 0.80
C LEU A 130 1.39 -3.29 2.06
N PRO A 131 1.74 -2.78 3.26
CA PRO A 131 1.25 -3.32 4.52
C PRO A 131 -0.28 -3.22 4.63
N VAL A 132 -0.91 -4.26 5.17
CA VAL A 132 -2.35 -4.30 5.47
C VAL A 132 -2.55 -4.97 6.81
N GLU A 133 -3.31 -4.32 7.70
CA GLU A 133 -3.42 -4.73 9.09
C GLU A 133 -4.00 -6.14 9.26
N ASN A 134 -5.05 -6.48 8.51
CA ASN A 134 -5.76 -7.75 8.64
C ASN A 134 -5.90 -8.41 7.27
N MET A 135 -4.81 -9.01 6.80
CA MET A 135 -4.75 -9.77 5.55
C MET A 135 -4.38 -11.23 5.84
N TYR A 136 -4.98 -12.16 5.10
CA TYR A 136 -4.83 -13.59 5.32
C TYR A 136 -4.55 -14.32 4.01
N LEU A 137 -3.56 -15.21 4.07
CA LEU A 137 -3.34 -16.26 3.09
C LEU A 137 -4.22 -17.45 3.44
N CYS A 138 -5.06 -17.87 2.50
CA CYS A 138 -6.10 -18.86 2.74
C CYS A 138 -5.87 -20.11 1.90
N GLY A 139 -6.16 -21.27 2.49
CA GLY A 139 -6.09 -22.58 1.84
C GLY A 139 -7.38 -23.36 2.02
N GLY A 140 -7.92 -23.90 0.93
CA GLY A 140 -9.09 -24.76 0.91
C GLY A 140 -8.69 -26.22 0.78
N PHE A 141 -9.22 -27.08 1.64
CA PHE A 141 -8.86 -28.51 1.74
C PHE A 141 -10.06 -29.39 1.41
N ARG A 142 -10.07 -30.14 0.31
CA ARG A 142 -11.14 -31.13 0.05
C ARG A 142 -10.64 -32.55 0.16
N GLU A 143 -11.60 -33.48 0.22
CA GLU A 143 -11.35 -34.92 0.10
C GLU A 143 -10.32 -35.45 1.11
N GLY A 144 -10.29 -34.86 2.31
CA GLY A 144 -9.37 -35.28 3.37
C GLY A 144 -7.91 -34.86 3.17
N LYS A 145 -7.58 -34.09 2.13
CA LYS A 145 -6.22 -33.60 1.86
C LYS A 145 -5.67 -32.77 3.03
N MET A 146 -4.36 -32.91 3.26
CA MET A 146 -3.61 -32.18 4.28
C MET A 146 -2.96 -30.92 3.75
N THR A 147 -2.61 -30.89 2.47
CA THR A 147 -2.20 -29.69 1.74
C THR A 147 -3.42 -29.06 1.06
N PRO A 148 -3.50 -27.72 0.99
CA PRO A 148 -4.66 -27.06 0.41
C PRO A 148 -4.74 -27.40 -1.08
N GLU A 149 -5.90 -27.73 -1.65
CA GLU A 149 -5.99 -27.91 -3.10
C GLU A 149 -6.09 -26.58 -3.85
N HIS A 150 -6.54 -25.54 -3.14
CA HIS A 150 -6.80 -24.22 -3.70
C HIS A 150 -6.40 -23.14 -2.70
N MET A 151 -5.93 -22.01 -3.20
CA MET A 151 -5.48 -20.90 -2.36
C MET A 151 -5.95 -19.55 -2.88
N TRP A 152 -6.21 -18.64 -1.96
CA TRP A 152 -6.63 -17.27 -2.25
C TRP A 152 -6.16 -16.33 -1.15
N VAL A 153 -6.43 -15.05 -1.32
CA VAL A 153 -6.06 -14.01 -0.36
C VAL A 153 -7.31 -13.27 0.10
N GLU A 154 -7.44 -13.07 1.41
CA GLU A 154 -8.52 -12.29 2.02
C GLU A 154 -7.94 -11.05 2.70
N ASP A 155 -8.37 -9.87 2.25
CA ASP A 155 -8.08 -8.60 2.89
C ASP A 155 -9.29 -8.20 3.74
N HIS A 156 -9.22 -8.52 5.03
CA HIS A 156 -10.29 -8.27 5.99
C HIS A 156 -10.38 -6.80 6.36
N THR A 157 -9.27 -6.04 6.28
CA THR A 157 -9.28 -4.59 6.46
C THR A 157 -10.19 -3.92 5.44
N ASN A 158 -10.17 -4.39 4.19
CA ASN A 158 -10.94 -3.82 3.09
C ASN A 158 -12.16 -4.66 2.65
N ASN A 159 -12.44 -5.75 3.37
CA ASN A 159 -13.53 -6.70 3.09
C ASN A 159 -13.58 -7.17 1.62
N ILE A 160 -12.42 -7.61 1.12
CA ILE A 160 -12.27 -8.09 -0.26
C ILE A 160 -11.45 -9.37 -0.31
N SER A 161 -11.80 -10.28 -1.22
CA SER A 161 -11.02 -11.49 -1.51
C SER A 161 -10.61 -11.51 -2.97
N TYR A 162 -9.38 -11.97 -3.20
CA TYR A 162 -8.80 -12.13 -4.52
C TYR A 162 -8.44 -13.59 -4.75
N ASP A 163 -8.82 -14.10 -5.91
CA ASP A 163 -8.70 -15.52 -6.25
C ASP A 163 -8.39 -15.69 -7.74
N THR A 164 -7.75 -16.79 -8.12
CA THR A 164 -7.48 -17.10 -9.53
C THR A 164 -7.48 -18.61 -9.79
N PHE A 165 -7.47 -19.02 -11.05
CA PHE A 165 -7.41 -20.42 -11.45
C PHE A 165 -6.63 -20.56 -12.75
N ILE A 166 -6.01 -21.72 -12.97
CA ILE A 166 -5.14 -21.97 -14.14
C ILE A 166 -5.88 -21.77 -15.48
N ASP A 167 -7.18 -22.07 -15.52
CA ASP A 167 -8.03 -21.92 -16.71
C ASP A 167 -8.94 -20.68 -16.67
N ARG A 168 -8.49 -19.64 -15.95
CA ARG A 168 -9.20 -18.36 -15.80
C ARG A 168 -8.36 -17.22 -16.39
N GLY A 169 -9.04 -16.34 -17.12
CA GLY A 169 -8.42 -15.23 -17.82
C GLY A 169 -7.95 -14.07 -16.93
N GLY A 170 -8.19 -14.12 -15.63
CA GLY A 170 -7.96 -13.01 -14.72
C GLY A 170 -8.06 -13.39 -13.24
N ILE A 171 -8.11 -12.35 -12.40
CA ILE A 171 -8.26 -12.44 -10.95
C ILE A 171 -9.74 -12.20 -10.60
N ALA A 172 -10.38 -13.22 -10.03
CA ALA A 172 -11.71 -13.10 -9.46
C ALA A 172 -11.67 -12.19 -8.23
N VAL A 173 -12.62 -11.28 -8.14
CA VAL A 173 -12.73 -10.30 -7.05
C VAL A 173 -14.07 -10.45 -6.36
N VAL A 174 -14.05 -10.77 -5.07
CA VAL A 174 -15.25 -10.92 -4.24
C VAL A 174 -15.24 -9.84 -3.15
N ASN A 175 -16.27 -8.99 -3.10
CA ASN A 175 -16.43 -7.93 -2.09
C ASN A 175 -16.88 -8.47 -0.71
N LYS A 176 -16.24 -9.55 -0.26
CA LYS A 176 -16.51 -10.21 1.00
C LYS A 176 -15.30 -11.05 1.38
N VAL A 177 -15.08 -11.21 2.68
CA VAL A 177 -14.14 -12.20 3.24
C VAL A 177 -14.87 -13.32 3.96
N GLY A 178 -14.21 -14.47 4.11
CA GLY A 178 -14.76 -15.58 4.87
C GLY A 178 -14.79 -15.28 6.38
N LYS A 179 -15.66 -16.00 7.09
CA LYS A 179 -15.69 -15.99 8.56
C LYS A 179 -15.15 -17.32 9.07
N ASP A 180 -14.41 -17.29 10.17
CA ASP A 180 -13.87 -18.51 10.75
C ASP A 180 -14.96 -19.53 11.09
N GLY A 181 -14.71 -20.79 10.73
CA GLY A 181 -15.65 -21.90 10.89
C GLY A 181 -16.86 -21.88 9.94
N GLN A 182 -17.02 -20.86 9.10
CA GLN A 182 -18.14 -20.75 8.15
C GLN A 182 -17.72 -21.12 6.73
N PRO A 183 -18.62 -21.72 5.92
CA PRO A 183 -18.35 -21.94 4.51
C PRO A 183 -18.05 -20.65 3.75
N PHE A 184 -17.12 -20.71 2.80
CA PHE A 184 -16.75 -19.56 1.97
C PHE A 184 -16.44 -19.98 0.53
N LYS A 185 -16.77 -19.10 -0.42
CA LYS A 185 -16.52 -19.27 -1.84
C LYS A 185 -15.67 -18.08 -2.34
N PRO A 186 -14.34 -18.25 -2.48
CA PRO A 186 -13.44 -17.16 -2.83
C PRO A 186 -13.56 -16.69 -4.29
N GLY A 187 -14.12 -17.48 -5.19
CA GLY A 187 -14.64 -16.98 -6.47
C GLY A 187 -14.47 -17.91 -7.67
N CYS A 188 -13.44 -18.76 -7.68
CA CYS A 188 -13.16 -19.63 -8.83
C CYS A 188 -13.85 -21.00 -8.78
N GLU A 189 -14.29 -21.46 -7.61
CA GLU A 189 -14.79 -22.82 -7.44
C GLU A 189 -16.25 -22.97 -7.90
N GLY A 190 -16.62 -24.20 -8.28
CA GLY A 190 -18.04 -24.53 -8.47
C GLY A 190 -18.85 -24.38 -7.18
N HIS A 191 -18.26 -24.71 -6.02
CA HIS A 191 -18.93 -24.78 -4.72
C HIS A 191 -18.07 -24.18 -3.60
N ALA A 192 -18.71 -23.70 -2.54
CA ALA A 192 -18.02 -23.19 -1.35
C ALA A 192 -17.20 -24.30 -0.67
N PHE A 193 -16.06 -23.95 -0.07
CA PHE A 193 -15.39 -24.82 0.89
C PHE A 193 -16.15 -24.82 2.21
N ASN A 194 -16.20 -25.96 2.89
CA ASN A 194 -16.75 -26.00 4.25
C ASN A 194 -15.85 -25.21 5.20
N GLY A 195 -16.42 -24.60 6.24
CA GLY A 195 -15.64 -23.77 7.16
C GLY A 195 -14.52 -24.51 7.90
N LYS A 196 -14.71 -25.81 8.19
CA LYS A 196 -13.68 -26.67 8.81
C LYS A 196 -12.56 -27.09 7.85
N ASP A 197 -12.77 -26.86 6.57
CA ASP A 197 -11.90 -27.18 5.45
C ASP A 197 -11.19 -25.94 4.91
N ILE A 198 -11.17 -24.85 5.69
CA ILE A 198 -10.46 -23.61 5.36
C ILE A 198 -9.42 -23.33 6.44
N GLY A 199 -8.17 -23.20 6.01
CA GLY A 199 -7.07 -22.68 6.82
C GLY A 199 -6.80 -21.22 6.47
N ARG A 200 -6.64 -20.37 7.49
CA ARG A 200 -6.24 -18.97 7.33
C ARG A 200 -4.97 -18.72 8.11
N ILE A 201 -3.99 -18.09 7.50
CA ILE A 201 -2.79 -17.62 8.18
C ILE A 201 -2.59 -16.14 7.88
N LYS A 202 -2.34 -15.35 8.92
CA LYS A 202 -2.19 -13.90 8.80
C LYS A 202 -0.89 -13.58 8.05
N VAL A 203 -0.96 -12.59 7.16
CA VAL A 203 0.18 -12.03 6.42
C VAL A 203 0.20 -10.51 6.57
N ASP A 204 1.38 -9.91 6.38
CA ASP A 204 1.60 -8.48 6.67
C ASP A 204 1.05 -7.53 5.60
N GLY A 205 0.65 -8.02 4.43
CA GLY A 205 0.19 -7.20 3.33
C GLY A 205 0.39 -7.82 1.94
N TYR A 206 0.27 -6.98 0.91
CA TYR A 206 0.44 -7.40 -0.49
C TYR A 206 1.91 -7.43 -0.90
N THR A 207 2.27 -8.44 -1.69
CA THR A 207 3.52 -8.43 -2.48
C THR A 207 3.34 -7.57 -3.72
N TYR A 208 4.45 -7.13 -4.33
CA TYR A 208 4.37 -6.36 -5.56
C TYR A 208 3.77 -7.17 -6.72
N GLY A 209 4.13 -8.45 -6.79
CA GLY A 209 3.56 -9.39 -7.76
C GLY A 209 2.04 -9.44 -7.67
N GLN A 210 1.49 -9.49 -6.45
CA GLN A 210 0.04 -9.54 -6.24
C GLN A 210 -0.63 -8.24 -6.71
N LEU A 211 -0.03 -7.08 -6.43
CA LEU A 211 -0.54 -5.81 -6.93
C LEU A 211 -0.52 -5.76 -8.46
N ILE A 212 0.54 -6.22 -9.12
CA ILE A 212 0.59 -6.26 -10.59
C ILE A 212 -0.44 -7.24 -11.16
N ALA A 213 -0.58 -8.43 -10.57
CA ALA A 213 -1.56 -9.43 -10.99
C ALA A 213 -2.99 -8.90 -10.87
N ILE A 214 -3.33 -8.23 -9.76
CA ILE A 214 -4.65 -7.60 -9.57
C ILE A 214 -4.84 -6.43 -10.55
N ALA A 215 -3.85 -5.54 -10.69
CA ALA A 215 -3.93 -4.38 -11.59
C ALA A 215 -4.14 -4.80 -13.06
N SER A 216 -3.43 -5.84 -13.49
CA SER A 216 -3.51 -6.36 -14.87
C SER A 216 -4.71 -7.25 -15.09
N GLY A 217 -5.08 -8.10 -14.14
CA GLY A 217 -6.01 -9.22 -14.35
C GLY A 217 -7.34 -9.14 -13.63
N ALA A 218 -7.59 -8.18 -12.73
CA ALA A 218 -8.85 -8.15 -11.99
C ALA A 218 -10.05 -7.98 -12.92
N GLU A 219 -10.99 -8.92 -12.83
CA GLU A 219 -12.21 -8.97 -13.62
C GLU A 219 -13.18 -7.86 -13.25
N LYS A 220 -13.13 -7.41 -12.00
CA LYS A 220 -13.91 -6.29 -11.50
C LYS A 220 -13.13 -4.98 -11.59
N LYS A 221 -13.80 -3.92 -12.02
CA LYS A 221 -13.28 -2.55 -11.99
C LYS A 221 -14.08 -1.69 -10.99
N PRO A 222 -13.44 -0.84 -10.16
CA PRO A 222 -11.98 -0.71 -10.01
C PRO A 222 -11.34 -1.97 -9.40
N PRO A 223 -10.05 -2.26 -9.71
CA PRO A 223 -9.38 -3.50 -9.30
C PRO A 223 -9.03 -3.53 -7.79
N PHE A 224 -8.88 -2.36 -7.18
CA PHE A 224 -8.55 -2.19 -5.76
C PHE A 224 -9.65 -1.45 -5.01
N PRO A 225 -9.83 -1.71 -3.71
CA PRO A 225 -10.73 -0.93 -2.86
C PRO A 225 -10.22 0.51 -2.70
N ASN A 226 -11.16 1.46 -2.55
CA ASN A 226 -10.88 2.90 -2.49
C ASN A 226 -9.86 3.28 -1.40
N SER A 227 -9.83 2.55 -0.29
CA SER A 227 -8.92 2.75 0.84
C SER A 227 -7.45 2.59 0.48
N ILE A 228 -7.12 1.75 -0.51
CA ILE A 228 -5.73 1.53 -0.96
C ILE A 228 -5.46 2.01 -2.37
N ALA A 229 -6.50 2.35 -3.14
CA ALA A 229 -6.42 2.68 -4.56
C ALA A 229 -5.42 3.82 -4.88
N ASN A 230 -5.27 4.77 -3.96
CA ASN A 230 -4.39 5.93 -4.11
C ASN A 230 -3.04 5.77 -3.41
N THR A 231 -2.72 4.58 -2.90
CA THR A 231 -1.40 4.33 -2.32
C THR A 231 -0.35 4.34 -3.44
N PRO A 232 0.88 4.82 -3.18
CA PRO A 232 1.94 4.83 -4.19
C PRO A 232 2.20 3.47 -4.85
N GLN A 233 2.07 2.39 -4.08
CA GLN A 233 2.27 1.02 -4.52
C GLN A 233 1.21 0.58 -5.54
N VAL A 234 -0.06 0.87 -5.27
CA VAL A 234 -1.16 0.56 -6.18
C VAL A 234 -1.09 1.41 -7.44
N LEU A 235 -0.87 2.72 -7.30
CA LEU A 235 -0.74 3.63 -8.44
C LEU A 235 0.42 3.23 -9.36
N MET A 236 1.53 2.76 -8.80
CA MET A 236 2.62 2.22 -9.61
C MET A 236 2.23 0.92 -10.29
N ALA A 237 1.64 -0.06 -9.58
CA ALA A 237 1.24 -1.31 -10.23
C ALA A 237 0.31 -1.03 -11.44
N MET A 238 -0.59 -0.06 -11.31
CA MET A 238 -1.42 0.44 -12.40
C MET A 238 -0.60 1.08 -13.54
N GLU A 239 0.36 1.96 -13.25
CA GLU A 239 1.23 2.59 -14.25
C GLU A 239 2.15 1.57 -14.95
N THR A 240 2.72 0.62 -14.21
CA THR A 240 3.53 -0.48 -14.77
C THR A 240 2.70 -1.30 -15.75
N VAL A 241 1.46 -1.65 -15.39
CA VAL A 241 0.54 -2.35 -16.29
C VAL A 241 0.22 -1.52 -17.54
N LYS A 242 0.07 -0.20 -17.39
CA LYS A 242 -0.12 0.70 -18.54
C LYS A 242 1.10 0.69 -19.47
N LEU A 243 2.32 0.83 -18.95
CA LEU A 243 3.56 0.76 -19.73
C LEU A 243 3.72 -0.58 -20.44
N VAL A 244 3.40 -1.68 -19.75
CA VAL A 244 3.36 -3.02 -20.35
C VAL A 244 2.41 -3.01 -21.54
N ASN A 245 1.16 -2.55 -21.38
CA ASN A 245 0.22 -2.50 -22.49
C ASN A 245 0.71 -1.61 -23.66
N GLU A 246 1.35 -0.48 -23.38
CA GLU A 246 1.94 0.39 -24.40
C GLU A 246 3.08 -0.30 -25.17
N ALA A 247 3.91 -1.09 -24.50
CA ALA A 247 4.96 -1.86 -25.14
C ALA A 247 4.41 -3.05 -25.94
N LEU A 248 3.42 -3.76 -25.41
CA LEU A 248 2.75 -4.85 -26.09
C LEU A 248 2.06 -4.38 -27.38
N ALA A 249 1.51 -3.17 -27.40
CA ALA A 249 0.89 -2.58 -28.58
C ALA A 249 1.88 -2.32 -29.74
N LYS A 250 3.19 -2.24 -29.45
CA LYS A 250 4.25 -2.06 -30.45
C LYS A 250 4.69 -3.39 -31.09
N ILE A 251 4.28 -4.53 -30.53
CA ILE A 251 4.64 -5.85 -31.04
C ILE A 251 3.58 -6.30 -32.04
N PRO A 252 3.92 -6.46 -33.33
CA PRO A 252 2.95 -6.91 -34.32
C PRO A 252 2.48 -8.34 -34.01
N GLY A 253 1.23 -8.64 -34.40
CA GLY A 253 0.71 -10.00 -34.36
C GLY A 253 1.47 -10.95 -35.30
N PRO A 254 1.16 -12.26 -35.26
CA PRO A 254 1.85 -13.25 -36.08
C PRO A 254 1.59 -12.98 -37.56
N LEU A 255 2.66 -12.87 -38.34
CA LEU A 255 2.61 -12.65 -39.78
C LEU A 255 2.35 -13.97 -40.51
N LEU A 256 1.08 -14.33 -40.59
CA LEU A 256 0.63 -15.55 -41.26
C LEU A 256 0.45 -15.35 -42.77
N THR A 257 0.86 -16.34 -43.57
CA THR A 257 0.49 -16.43 -44.99
C THR A 257 -0.99 -16.78 -45.13
N GLU A 258 -1.56 -16.61 -46.34
CA GLU A 258 -2.97 -16.96 -46.58
C GLU A 258 -3.24 -18.47 -46.40
N ASP A 259 -2.30 -19.33 -46.79
CA ASP A 259 -2.41 -20.79 -46.56
C ASP A 259 -2.37 -21.14 -45.07
N GLU A 260 -1.47 -20.51 -44.30
CA GLU A 260 -1.40 -20.68 -42.84
C GLU A 260 -2.70 -20.24 -42.16
N LYS A 261 -3.25 -19.07 -42.51
CA LYS A 261 -4.53 -18.60 -41.98
C LYS A 261 -5.67 -19.57 -42.31
N ARG A 262 -5.75 -20.03 -43.57
CA ARG A 262 -6.79 -20.98 -44.01
C ARG A 262 -6.73 -22.27 -43.20
N VAL A 263 -5.55 -22.84 -43.02
CA VAL A 263 -5.39 -24.11 -42.28
C VAL A 263 -5.71 -23.93 -40.79
N VAL A 264 -5.25 -22.85 -40.15
CA VAL A 264 -5.56 -22.58 -38.74
C VAL A 264 -7.08 -22.49 -38.52
N ASN A 265 -7.79 -21.76 -39.39
CA ASN A 265 -9.24 -21.63 -39.30
C ASN A 265 -9.94 -22.99 -39.53
N ALA A 266 -9.52 -23.75 -40.54
CA ALA A 266 -10.10 -25.06 -40.83
C ALA A 266 -9.92 -26.06 -39.67
N VAL A 267 -8.75 -26.07 -39.04
CA VAL A 267 -8.48 -26.89 -37.85
C VAL A 267 -9.41 -26.50 -36.70
N GLN A 268 -9.56 -25.19 -36.43
CA GLN A 268 -10.44 -24.72 -35.37
C GLN A 268 -11.91 -25.08 -35.63
N GLU A 269 -12.41 -24.83 -36.85
CA GLU A 269 -13.76 -25.21 -37.25
C GLU A 269 -14.02 -26.71 -37.11
N GLU A 270 -13.04 -27.55 -37.44
CA GLU A 270 -13.17 -28.99 -37.31
C GLU A 270 -13.10 -29.45 -35.86
N GLN A 271 -12.26 -28.81 -35.02
CA GLN A 271 -12.22 -29.05 -33.59
C GLN A 271 -13.54 -28.73 -32.90
N MET A 272 -14.23 -27.66 -33.32
CA MET A 272 -15.55 -27.28 -32.80
C MET A 272 -16.66 -28.30 -33.09
N LYS A 273 -16.43 -29.26 -34.01
CA LYS A 273 -17.40 -30.32 -34.34
C LYS A 273 -17.18 -31.62 -33.56
N LYS A 274 -16.17 -31.69 -32.69
CA LYS A 274 -15.79 -32.93 -31.98
C LYS A 274 -16.37 -32.96 -30.58
N ASP A 275 -16.93 -34.07 -30.15
CA ASP A 275 -17.65 -34.13 -28.86
C ASP A 275 -16.78 -34.57 -27.68
N SER A 276 -15.49 -34.85 -27.92
CA SER A 276 -14.55 -35.27 -26.89
C SER A 276 -13.15 -34.64 -27.04
N GLU A 277 -12.45 -34.44 -25.91
CA GLU A 277 -11.06 -33.94 -25.93
C GLU A 277 -10.10 -34.81 -26.77
N PRO A 278 -10.17 -36.15 -26.74
CA PRO A 278 -9.34 -36.98 -27.61
C PRO A 278 -9.58 -36.71 -29.10
N GLU A 279 -10.83 -36.53 -29.51
CA GLU A 279 -11.18 -36.25 -30.91
C GLU A 279 -10.75 -34.84 -31.34
N ILE A 280 -10.88 -33.84 -30.47
CA ILE A 280 -10.34 -32.48 -30.71
C ILE A 280 -8.84 -32.52 -30.98
N LYS A 281 -8.09 -33.25 -30.13
CA LYS A 281 -6.64 -33.39 -30.31
C LYS A 281 -6.31 -34.14 -31.61
N LYS A 282 -7.15 -35.13 -31.96
CA LYS A 282 -6.98 -35.95 -33.15
C LYS A 282 -7.03 -35.13 -34.45
N VAL A 283 -7.81 -34.05 -34.50
CA VAL A 283 -7.86 -33.13 -35.66
C VAL A 283 -6.47 -32.64 -36.05
N ILE A 284 -5.61 -32.31 -35.08
CA ILE A 284 -4.25 -31.84 -35.34
C ILE A 284 -3.34 -33.02 -35.74
N THR A 285 -3.46 -34.16 -35.07
CA THR A 285 -2.58 -35.32 -35.32
C THR A 285 -2.85 -35.97 -36.68
N ASP A 286 -4.08 -35.86 -37.18
CA ASP A 286 -4.50 -36.46 -38.46
C ASP A 286 -4.13 -35.57 -39.67
N LEU A 287 -3.68 -34.32 -39.46
CA LEU A 287 -3.25 -33.44 -40.54
C LEU A 287 -2.16 -34.08 -41.40
N GLN A 288 -2.35 -34.02 -42.72
CA GLN A 288 -1.39 -34.51 -43.71
C GLN A 288 -0.63 -33.35 -44.36
N GLN A 289 0.46 -33.67 -45.06
CA GLN A 289 1.17 -32.66 -45.84
C GLN A 289 0.34 -32.23 -47.06
N PRO A 290 0.31 -30.93 -47.43
CA PRO A 290 1.11 -29.83 -46.88
C PRO A 290 0.48 -29.10 -45.68
N GLU A 291 -0.78 -29.38 -45.33
CA GLU A 291 -1.55 -28.67 -44.30
C GLU A 291 -0.89 -28.74 -42.92
N LYS A 292 -0.35 -29.91 -42.57
CA LYS A 292 0.43 -30.08 -41.34
C LYS A 292 1.59 -29.09 -41.25
N GLY A 293 2.35 -28.91 -42.33
CA GLY A 293 3.46 -27.95 -42.38
C GLY A 293 3.01 -26.50 -42.21
N PHE A 294 1.88 -26.12 -42.83
CA PHE A 294 1.32 -24.78 -42.64
C PHE A 294 0.82 -24.55 -41.21
N TYR A 295 0.16 -25.54 -40.60
CA TYR A 295 -0.30 -25.44 -39.22
C TYR A 295 0.87 -25.30 -38.25
N GLU A 296 1.90 -26.16 -38.36
CA GLU A 296 3.10 -26.11 -37.52
C GLU A 296 3.85 -24.78 -37.66
N SER A 297 4.01 -24.28 -38.89
CA SER A 297 4.59 -22.95 -39.15
C SER A 297 3.79 -21.82 -38.50
N ALA A 298 2.46 -21.85 -38.62
CA ALA A 298 1.60 -20.86 -37.97
C ALA A 298 1.75 -20.91 -36.44
N MET A 299 1.75 -22.09 -35.83
CA MET A 299 1.90 -22.25 -34.37
C MET A 299 3.26 -21.73 -33.88
N ALA A 300 4.34 -21.94 -34.65
CA ALA A 300 5.65 -21.38 -34.34
C ALA A 300 5.64 -19.84 -34.35
N LYS A 301 4.94 -19.22 -35.31
CA LYS A 301 4.79 -17.75 -35.37
C LYS A 301 3.97 -17.19 -34.21
N TYR A 302 2.90 -17.88 -33.80
CA TYR A 302 2.16 -17.53 -32.58
C TYR A 302 3.05 -17.61 -31.34
N ALA A 303 3.83 -18.68 -31.22
CA ALA A 303 4.74 -18.89 -30.09
C ALA A 303 5.81 -17.79 -30.00
N GLU A 304 6.36 -17.38 -31.14
CA GLU A 304 7.36 -16.31 -31.21
C GLU A 304 6.78 -14.96 -30.77
N VAL A 305 5.58 -14.59 -31.24
CA VAL A 305 4.90 -13.37 -30.77
C VAL A 305 4.63 -13.44 -29.27
N GLY A 306 4.17 -14.58 -28.76
CA GLY A 306 3.99 -14.78 -27.32
C GLY A 306 5.30 -14.60 -26.54
N ARG A 307 6.42 -15.11 -27.07
CA ARG A 307 7.76 -14.95 -26.47
C ARG A 307 8.17 -13.48 -26.40
N LEU A 308 8.05 -12.74 -27.51
CA LEU A 308 8.38 -11.32 -27.58
C LEU A 308 7.50 -10.48 -26.63
N GLN A 309 6.21 -10.79 -26.56
CA GLN A 309 5.28 -10.13 -25.64
C GLN A 309 5.69 -10.32 -24.17
N ARG A 310 6.04 -11.55 -23.78
CA ARG A 310 6.56 -11.83 -22.43
C ARG A 310 7.86 -11.10 -22.15
N GLU A 311 8.81 -11.13 -23.08
CA GLU A 311 10.11 -10.49 -22.93
C GLU A 311 9.97 -8.97 -22.71
N ALA A 312 9.13 -8.31 -23.51
CA ALA A 312 8.84 -6.88 -23.35
C ALA A 312 8.14 -6.57 -22.02
N ALA A 313 7.11 -7.34 -21.66
CA ALA A 313 6.38 -7.13 -20.40
C ALA A 313 7.29 -7.32 -19.17
N ARG A 314 8.14 -8.35 -19.18
CA ARG A 314 9.09 -8.64 -18.10
C ARG A 314 10.17 -7.59 -17.96
N THR A 315 10.66 -7.06 -19.07
CA THR A 315 11.65 -5.98 -19.06
C THR A 315 11.12 -4.76 -18.30
N ILE A 316 9.82 -4.46 -18.46
CA ILE A 316 9.15 -3.32 -17.80
C ILE A 316 8.86 -3.60 -16.33
N VAL A 317 8.39 -4.81 -16.00
CA VAL A 317 8.12 -5.19 -14.60
C VAL A 317 9.41 -5.33 -13.80
N GLY A 318 10.50 -5.78 -14.44
CA GLY A 318 11.77 -6.08 -13.79
C GLY A 318 11.71 -7.34 -12.93
N THR A 319 12.74 -7.53 -12.11
CA THR A 319 12.87 -8.67 -11.18
C THR A 319 12.47 -8.35 -9.74
N GLY A 320 11.99 -7.13 -9.47
CA GLY A 320 11.69 -6.68 -8.11
C GLY A 320 10.93 -5.35 -8.06
N PHE A 321 10.68 -4.85 -6.86
CA PHE A 321 9.97 -3.60 -6.63
C PHE A 321 10.73 -2.40 -7.23
N HIS A 322 10.05 -1.60 -8.04
CA HIS A 322 10.70 -0.57 -8.84
C HIS A 322 11.39 0.50 -7.94
N PRO A 323 12.65 0.88 -8.24
CA PRO A 323 13.43 1.84 -7.45
C PRO A 323 12.68 3.15 -7.15
N PHE A 324 11.88 3.65 -8.10
CA PHE A 324 11.06 4.86 -7.91
C PHE A 324 10.14 4.78 -6.70
N VAL A 325 9.46 3.66 -6.46
CA VAL A 325 8.52 3.57 -5.34
C VAL A 325 9.21 3.27 -4.04
N LYS A 326 10.32 2.55 -4.07
CA LYS A 326 11.17 2.42 -2.89
C LYS A 326 11.65 3.80 -2.42
N LEU A 327 12.18 4.62 -3.33
CA LEU A 327 12.60 5.98 -3.01
C LEU A 327 11.43 6.88 -2.60
N ASN A 328 10.28 6.76 -3.27
CA ASN A 328 9.10 7.53 -2.90
C ASN A 328 8.53 7.13 -1.53
N GLN A 329 8.61 5.86 -1.15
CA GLN A 329 8.22 5.39 0.16
C GLN A 329 9.22 5.87 1.22
N GLU A 330 10.53 5.74 0.97
CA GLU A 330 11.58 6.32 1.83
C GLU A 330 11.34 7.82 2.05
N LEU A 331 10.93 8.54 1.00
CA LEU A 331 10.61 9.97 1.05
C LEU A 331 9.38 10.26 1.94
N ASN A 332 8.27 9.56 1.73
CA ASN A 332 7.05 9.75 2.53
C ASN A 332 7.21 9.31 4.00
N ASP A 333 7.99 8.25 4.24
CA ASP A 333 8.20 7.72 5.58
C ASP A 333 9.18 8.59 6.40
N ALA A 334 10.17 9.18 5.74
CA ALA A 334 11.18 10.01 6.37
C ALA A 334 10.74 11.47 6.57
N ILE A 335 9.96 12.03 5.63
CA ILE A 335 9.62 13.45 5.63
C ILE A 335 8.23 13.67 6.24
N LYS A 336 8.19 14.19 7.47
CA LYS A 336 6.96 14.46 8.23
C LYS A 336 6.89 15.94 8.65
N PRO A 337 6.37 16.83 7.78
CA PRO A 337 6.27 18.27 8.07
C PRO A 337 5.52 18.59 9.38
N GLU A 338 4.61 17.71 9.79
CA GLU A 338 3.84 17.83 11.03
C GLU A 338 4.74 17.93 12.28
N GLN A 339 5.96 17.39 12.23
CA GLN A 339 6.93 17.53 13.32
C GLN A 339 7.30 19.00 13.57
N ILE A 340 7.44 19.81 12.53
CA ILE A 340 7.69 21.26 12.66
C ILE A 340 6.46 21.96 13.23
N LYS A 341 5.28 21.60 12.73
CA LYS A 341 4.00 22.16 13.19
C LYS A 341 3.76 21.92 14.69
N GLN A 342 4.15 20.73 15.18
CA GLN A 342 3.99 20.30 16.56
C GLN A 342 5.05 20.88 17.52
N SER A 343 6.12 21.50 17.01
CA SER A 343 7.16 22.12 17.84
C SER A 343 6.61 23.26 18.70
N LYS A 344 7.00 23.28 19.98
CA LYS A 344 6.55 24.29 20.95
C LYS A 344 7.37 25.58 20.88
N THR A 345 8.61 25.46 20.43
CA THR A 345 9.56 26.57 20.34
C THR A 345 10.06 26.71 18.90
N LEU A 346 10.53 27.91 18.54
CA LEU A 346 11.16 28.12 17.23
C LEU A 346 12.46 27.31 17.11
N LYS A 347 13.20 27.13 18.20
CA LYS A 347 14.43 26.33 18.25
C LYS A 347 14.16 24.86 17.89
N GLU A 348 13.12 24.26 18.47
CA GLU A 348 12.67 22.90 18.11
C GLU A 348 12.22 22.85 16.64
N ALA A 349 11.42 23.82 16.19
CA ALA A 349 10.96 23.90 14.80
C ALA A 349 12.13 24.00 13.81
N HIS A 350 13.15 24.80 14.13
CA HIS A 350 14.35 24.96 13.31
C HIS A 350 15.18 23.67 13.23
N GLY A 351 15.39 22.99 14.35
CA GLY A 351 16.08 21.69 14.36
C GLY A 351 15.36 20.63 13.52
N HIS A 352 14.03 20.57 13.58
CA HIS A 352 13.24 19.70 12.72
C HIS A 352 13.31 20.11 11.24
N PHE A 353 13.25 21.41 10.95
CA PHE A 353 13.39 21.94 9.59
C PHE A 353 14.73 21.54 8.96
N GLU A 354 15.85 21.77 9.65
CA GLU A 354 17.17 21.39 9.15
C GLU A 354 17.28 19.87 8.92
N THR A 355 16.78 19.07 9.87
CA THR A 355 16.78 17.61 9.75
C THR A 355 16.00 17.14 8.52
N LEU A 356 14.80 17.69 8.30
CA LEU A 356 13.95 17.31 7.17
C LEU A 356 14.52 17.78 5.84
N ILE A 357 15.04 19.01 5.74
CA ILE A 357 15.67 19.52 4.52
C ILE A 357 16.92 18.72 4.15
N ASN A 358 17.77 18.40 5.13
CA ASN A 358 18.94 17.55 4.87
C ASN A 358 18.54 16.17 4.35
N LYS A 359 17.46 15.60 4.91
CA LYS A 359 16.96 14.30 4.44
C LYS A 359 16.35 14.37 3.03
N ILE A 360 15.66 15.46 2.71
CA ILE A 360 15.17 15.72 1.35
C ILE A 360 16.35 15.77 0.36
N ASN A 361 17.43 16.50 0.70
CA ASN A 361 18.61 16.61 -0.17
C ASN A 361 19.29 15.25 -0.37
N GLU A 362 19.46 14.45 0.69
CA GLU A 362 20.01 13.09 0.60
C GLU A 362 19.17 12.19 -0.34
N LEU A 363 17.84 12.31 -0.28
CA LEU A 363 16.93 11.53 -1.12
C LEU A 363 16.86 12.04 -2.55
N GLU A 364 17.06 13.33 -2.78
CA GLU A 364 17.16 13.95 -4.11
C GLU A 364 18.42 13.47 -4.86
N GLU A 365 19.55 13.28 -4.15
CA GLU A 365 20.78 12.73 -4.75
C GLU A 365 20.57 11.34 -5.35
N LYS A 366 19.64 10.55 -4.79
CA LYS A 366 19.28 9.22 -5.31
C LYS A 366 18.47 9.28 -6.60
N LYS A 367 18.02 10.45 -7.07
CA LYS A 367 17.23 10.61 -8.31
C LYS A 367 17.90 9.98 -9.53
N ASN A 368 19.22 10.11 -9.65
CA ASN A 368 19.97 9.60 -10.81
C ASN A 368 20.04 8.06 -10.85
N THR A 369 19.59 7.38 -9.79
CA THR A 369 19.45 5.92 -9.77
C THR A 369 18.14 5.45 -10.43
N LEU A 370 17.25 6.38 -10.78
CA LEU A 370 15.97 6.11 -11.44
C LEU A 370 16.10 6.12 -12.97
N PRO A 371 15.28 5.32 -13.69
CA PRO A 371 15.11 5.47 -15.13
C PRO A 371 14.67 6.89 -15.48
N VAL A 372 15.12 7.40 -16.64
CA VAL A 372 14.98 8.80 -17.06
C VAL A 372 13.52 9.27 -17.02
N GLU A 373 12.60 8.43 -17.47
CA GLU A 373 11.15 8.69 -17.51
C GLU A 373 10.50 8.91 -16.13
N TYR A 374 11.19 8.58 -15.03
CA TYR A 374 10.70 8.77 -13.66
C TYR A 374 11.43 9.87 -12.88
N GLN A 375 12.53 10.42 -13.42
CA GLN A 375 13.32 11.42 -12.71
C GLN A 375 12.53 12.72 -12.49
N ASP A 376 11.79 13.18 -13.50
CA ASP A 376 10.96 14.39 -13.40
C ASP A 376 9.81 14.21 -12.40
N LYS A 377 9.13 13.06 -12.46
CA LYS A 377 8.05 12.71 -11.50
C LYS A 377 8.57 12.64 -10.06
N TYR A 378 9.80 12.16 -9.86
CA TYR A 378 10.42 12.13 -8.54
C TYR A 378 10.80 13.53 -8.05
N GLN A 379 11.32 14.37 -8.97
CA GLN A 379 11.66 15.76 -8.67
C GLN A 379 10.43 16.57 -8.23
N GLU A 380 9.29 16.44 -8.93
CA GLU A 380 8.05 17.14 -8.57
C GLU A 380 7.61 16.83 -7.12
N LYS A 381 7.80 15.59 -6.67
CA LYS A 381 7.48 15.19 -5.30
C LYS A 381 8.47 15.75 -4.27
N ILE A 382 9.76 15.75 -4.60
CA ILE A 382 10.79 16.40 -3.79
C ILE A 382 10.44 17.88 -3.60
N ASP A 383 10.08 18.57 -4.67
CA ASP A 383 9.75 20.00 -4.64
C ASP A 383 8.48 20.27 -3.82
N THR A 384 7.45 19.43 -3.99
CA THR A 384 6.20 19.51 -3.22
C THR A 384 6.45 19.36 -1.72
N LEU A 385 7.25 18.36 -1.32
CA LEU A 385 7.56 18.13 0.09
C LEU A 385 8.47 19.21 0.67
N ARG A 386 9.47 19.67 -0.10
CA ARG A 386 10.32 20.79 0.27
C ARG A 386 9.50 22.05 0.52
N GLN A 387 8.53 22.35 -0.35
CA GLN A 387 7.61 23.47 -0.16
C GLN A 387 6.72 23.27 1.08
N SER A 388 6.21 22.06 1.32
CA SER A 388 5.40 21.78 2.51
C SER A 388 6.20 21.98 3.81
N VAL A 389 7.44 21.50 3.87
CA VAL A 389 8.37 21.70 4.99
C VAL A 389 8.65 23.19 5.21
N GLN A 390 8.91 23.94 4.13
CA GLN A 390 9.13 25.38 4.19
C GLN A 390 7.89 26.12 4.72
N ASN A 391 6.70 25.80 4.22
CA ASN A 391 5.45 26.45 4.63
C ASN A 391 5.18 26.29 6.13
N GLU A 392 5.41 25.09 6.69
CA GLU A 392 5.22 24.83 8.12
C GLU A 392 6.26 25.58 8.97
N PHE A 393 7.51 25.70 8.49
CA PHE A 393 8.53 26.49 9.18
C PHE A 393 8.24 28.00 9.12
N ASP A 394 7.85 28.53 7.96
CA ASP A 394 7.46 29.93 7.78
C ASP A 394 6.28 30.31 8.67
N ALA A 395 5.33 29.38 8.88
CA ALA A 395 4.25 29.58 9.84
C ALA A 395 4.77 29.79 11.26
N LYS A 396 5.79 29.03 11.70
CA LYS A 396 6.44 29.20 13.01
C LYS A 396 7.25 30.50 13.09
N VAL A 397 7.90 30.91 12.01
CA VAL A 397 8.60 32.21 11.93
C VAL A 397 7.63 33.37 12.13
N LYS A 398 6.45 33.34 11.51
CA LYS A 398 5.41 34.37 11.71
C LYS A 398 4.93 34.47 13.17
N VAL A 399 4.79 33.34 13.86
CA VAL A 399 4.49 33.34 15.31
C VAL A 399 5.64 34.00 16.08
N ARG A 400 6.90 33.70 15.73
CA ARG A 400 8.07 34.34 16.36
C ARG A 400 8.10 35.85 16.09
N GLU A 401 7.74 36.32 14.90
CA GLU A 401 7.67 37.75 14.60
C GLU A 401 6.71 38.49 15.55
N THR A 402 5.57 37.87 15.86
CA THR A 402 4.63 38.37 16.88
C THR A 402 5.27 38.41 18.26
N VAL A 403 6.04 37.38 18.63
CA VAL A 403 6.83 37.36 19.88
C VAL A 403 7.89 38.48 19.91
N GLU A 404 8.56 38.77 18.79
CA GLU A 404 9.52 39.86 18.70
C GLU A 404 8.87 41.24 18.78
N GLN A 405 7.65 41.41 18.26
CA GLN A 405 6.84 42.61 18.47
C GLN A 405 6.51 42.80 19.96
N ILE A 406 6.15 41.73 20.67
CA ILE A 406 5.95 41.75 22.13
C ILE A 406 7.23 42.15 22.85
N ARG A 407 8.38 41.61 22.43
CA ARG A 407 9.69 41.98 23.01
C ARG A 407 9.96 43.47 22.87
N ARG A 408 9.83 44.02 21.66
CA ARG A 408 10.05 45.47 21.41
C ARG A 408 9.09 46.34 22.22
N ALA A 409 7.82 45.95 22.30
CA ALA A 409 6.82 46.65 23.11
C ALA A 409 7.21 46.66 24.60
N ALA A 410 7.64 45.53 25.15
CA ALA A 410 8.08 45.40 26.54
C ALA A 410 9.33 46.24 26.82
N THR A 411 10.32 46.20 25.93
CA THR A 411 11.54 47.02 26.02
C THR A 411 11.21 48.52 26.02
N ASN A 412 10.46 48.99 25.03
CA ASN A 412 10.09 50.41 24.90
C ASN A 412 9.29 50.90 26.11
N TYR A 413 8.37 50.07 26.63
CA TYR A 413 7.60 50.40 27.82
C TYR A 413 8.48 50.50 29.08
N LEU A 414 9.42 49.55 29.27
CA LEU A 414 10.33 49.55 30.42
C LEU A 414 11.29 50.74 30.39
N GLU A 415 11.88 51.05 29.23
CA GLU A 415 12.75 52.22 29.06
C GLU A 415 12.03 53.51 29.44
N TRP A 416 10.82 53.70 28.89
CA TRP A 416 10.01 54.87 29.24
C TRP A 416 9.64 54.89 30.73
N SER A 417 9.19 53.77 31.28
CA SER A 417 8.74 53.70 32.68
C SER A 417 9.87 53.93 33.67
N ASN A 418 11.08 53.44 33.39
CA ASN A 418 12.24 53.64 34.25
C ASN A 418 12.69 55.11 34.29
N GLN A 419 12.52 55.84 33.19
CA GLN A 419 12.90 57.26 33.11
C GLN A 419 11.82 58.21 33.68
N ASN A 420 10.54 57.86 33.52
CA ASN A 420 9.43 58.80 33.73
C ASN A 420 8.50 58.44 34.91
N ALA A 421 8.52 57.20 35.39
CA ALA A 421 7.65 56.72 36.47
C ALA A 421 8.41 56.57 37.81
N THR A 422 9.35 57.47 38.09
CA THR A 422 10.14 57.56 39.32
C THR A 422 9.52 58.58 40.29
N GLY A 423 8.39 58.22 40.90
CA GLY A 423 7.72 59.02 41.94
C GLY A 423 8.32 58.83 43.34
N TRP A 424 8.34 59.91 44.11
CA TRP A 424 8.90 60.06 45.47
C TRP A 424 8.31 59.09 46.52
N ARG A 425 9.13 58.75 47.53
CA ARG A 425 9.11 57.60 48.47
C ARG A 425 7.86 57.34 49.36
N LEU A 426 6.68 57.90 49.10
CA LEU A 426 5.50 57.70 49.97
C LEU A 426 4.21 57.21 49.27
N SER A 427 4.26 56.82 47.99
CA SER A 427 3.16 56.11 47.31
C SER A 427 3.52 54.64 47.02
N PHE A 428 3.70 53.85 48.09
CA PHE A 428 4.04 52.43 48.03
C PHE A 428 2.96 51.50 47.42
N LEU A 429 1.89 52.07 46.84
CA LEU A 429 0.82 51.34 46.13
C LEU A 429 0.64 51.85 44.68
N SER A 430 1.68 52.47 44.12
CA SER A 430 1.61 53.21 42.85
C SER A 430 1.40 52.30 41.63
N HIS A 431 0.48 52.71 40.77
CA HIS A 431 -0.06 52.06 39.57
C HIS A 431 0.96 51.81 38.42
N GLY A 432 2.22 51.46 38.71
CA GLY A 432 3.27 51.25 37.71
C GLY A 432 4.25 50.11 37.99
N SER A 433 4.36 49.58 39.22
CA SER A 433 5.28 48.46 39.52
C SER A 433 4.86 47.17 38.81
N TYR A 434 3.58 46.81 38.92
CA TYR A 434 3.03 45.60 38.31
C TYR A 434 3.24 45.54 36.79
N GLY A 435 3.07 46.67 36.08
CA GLY A 435 3.30 46.73 34.64
C GLY A 435 4.76 46.47 34.26
N ARG A 436 5.71 47.03 35.03
CA ARG A 436 7.15 46.78 34.83
C ARG A 436 7.50 45.32 35.09
N ASP A 437 6.96 44.73 36.15
CA ASP A 437 7.21 43.33 36.49
C ASP A 437 6.71 42.39 35.38
N GLN A 438 5.52 42.64 34.82
CA GLN A 438 4.98 41.84 33.70
C GLN A 438 5.80 42.03 32.41
N ALA A 439 6.21 43.25 32.09
CA ALA A 439 7.06 43.51 30.92
C ALA A 439 8.43 42.84 31.05
N GLN A 440 9.03 42.86 32.25
CA GLN A 440 10.29 42.16 32.51
C GLN A 440 10.12 40.64 32.41
N LYS A 441 9.04 40.08 32.98
CA LYS A 441 8.68 38.66 32.84
C LYS A 441 8.57 38.24 31.37
N LEU A 442 7.95 39.05 30.52
CA LEU A 442 7.88 38.79 29.08
C LEU A 442 9.28 38.77 28.44
N LEU A 443 10.15 39.72 28.76
CA LEU A 443 11.52 39.73 28.25
C LEU A 443 12.32 38.49 28.68
N ASP A 444 12.19 38.09 29.94
CA ASP A 444 12.87 36.91 30.49
C ASP A 444 12.39 35.62 29.81
N MET A 445 11.08 35.49 29.60
CA MET A 445 10.48 34.38 28.85
C MET A 445 10.96 34.34 27.39
N ILE A 446 11.01 35.49 26.71
CA ILE A 446 11.42 35.58 25.30
C ILE A 446 12.91 35.28 25.11
N LYS A 447 13.74 35.68 26.09
CA LYS A 447 15.18 35.41 26.10
C LYS A 447 15.48 33.92 26.27
N ASN A 448 14.63 33.18 26.98
CA ASN A 448 14.75 31.73 27.08
C ASN A 448 14.14 31.05 25.85
N GLU A 449 14.99 30.60 24.93
CA GLU A 449 14.60 29.93 23.67
C GLU A 449 13.80 28.63 23.88
N ASP A 450 13.86 28.04 25.07
CA ASP A 450 13.11 26.83 25.42
C ASP A 450 11.69 27.14 25.94
N THR A 451 11.31 28.43 26.02
CA THR A 451 9.95 28.83 26.41
C THR A 451 8.98 28.62 25.25
N PRO A 452 7.86 27.86 25.44
CA PRO A 452 6.85 27.69 24.41
C PRO A 452 6.27 29.03 23.93
N MET A 453 6.17 29.21 22.60
CA MET A 453 5.67 30.47 22.03
C MET A 453 4.23 30.78 22.48
N ALA A 454 3.37 29.76 22.58
CA ALA A 454 2.02 29.90 23.12
C ALA A 454 2.00 30.46 24.56
N ASN A 455 2.96 30.09 25.42
CA ASN A 455 3.03 30.62 26.78
C ASN A 455 3.39 32.11 26.79
N ILE A 456 4.28 32.54 25.89
CA ILE A 456 4.64 33.96 25.73
C ILE A 456 3.41 34.75 25.27
N LEU A 457 2.68 34.25 24.27
CA LEU A 457 1.46 34.88 23.77
C LEU A 457 0.37 34.98 24.86
N LYS A 458 0.19 33.94 25.69
CA LYS A 458 -0.72 33.96 26.84
C LYS A 458 -0.35 35.04 27.85
N VAL A 459 0.91 35.07 28.28
CA VAL A 459 1.37 36.07 29.26
C VAL A 459 1.26 37.48 28.67
N ALA A 460 1.49 37.66 27.36
CA ALA A 460 1.29 38.94 26.70
C ALA A 460 -0.19 39.35 26.72
N ASN A 461 -1.11 38.44 26.42
CA ASN A 461 -2.56 38.66 26.47
C ASN A 461 -3.03 39.00 27.90
N GLU A 462 -2.54 38.29 28.92
CA GLU A 462 -2.79 38.59 30.34
C GLU A 462 -2.26 39.98 30.72
N THR A 463 -1.07 40.35 30.24
CA THR A 463 -0.46 41.66 30.47
C THR A 463 -1.29 42.76 29.81
N VAL A 464 -1.81 42.55 28.60
CA VAL A 464 -2.74 43.48 27.96
C VAL A 464 -3.99 43.64 28.81
N ASN A 465 -4.64 42.54 29.22
CA ASN A 465 -5.85 42.53 30.04
C ASN A 465 -5.70 43.29 31.36
N THR A 466 -4.55 43.17 32.02
CA THR A 466 -4.29 43.82 33.31
C THR A 466 -3.69 45.22 33.19
N SER A 467 -3.14 45.59 32.03
CA SER A 467 -2.61 46.93 31.79
C SER A 467 -3.70 47.98 31.53
N GLY A 468 -3.43 49.22 31.94
CA GLY A 468 -4.32 50.36 31.71
C GLY A 468 -4.44 50.75 30.24
N THR A 469 -5.33 51.70 29.95
CA THR A 469 -5.60 52.23 28.61
C THR A 469 -5.11 53.67 28.46
N ASN A 470 -4.08 54.07 29.21
CA ASN A 470 -3.51 55.41 29.09
C ASN A 470 -2.37 55.44 28.07
N LYS A 471 -1.96 56.64 27.67
CA LYS A 471 -0.89 56.88 26.67
C LYS A 471 0.47 56.25 27.00
N ASN A 472 0.67 55.83 28.25
CA ASN A 472 1.93 55.32 28.77
C ASN A 472 1.83 53.84 29.22
N SER A 473 0.77 53.13 28.82
CA SER A 473 0.53 51.74 29.18
C SER A 473 1.24 50.76 28.25
N PHE A 474 1.63 49.58 28.74
CA PHE A 474 2.17 48.50 27.92
C PHE A 474 1.27 48.18 26.71
N SER A 475 -0.04 48.10 26.92
CA SER A 475 -1.04 47.91 25.85
C SER A 475 -0.85 48.87 24.67
N ARG A 476 -0.53 50.14 24.93
CA ARG A 476 -0.25 51.09 23.87
C ARG A 476 0.99 50.64 23.08
N TYR A 477 2.11 50.39 23.75
CA TYR A 477 3.36 50.01 23.07
C TYR A 477 3.19 48.73 22.24
N LEU A 478 2.42 47.77 22.73
CA LEU A 478 2.12 46.57 21.97
C LEU A 478 1.25 46.84 20.74
N HIS A 479 0.24 47.71 20.87
CA HIS A 479 -0.59 48.10 19.74
C HIS A 479 0.24 48.69 18.60
N ASP A 480 1.15 49.59 18.95
CA ASP A 480 2.07 50.22 18.01
C ASP A 480 2.92 49.22 17.24
N GLU A 481 3.46 48.22 17.93
CA GLU A 481 4.30 47.18 17.31
C GLU A 481 3.48 46.21 16.45
N LEU A 482 2.27 45.84 16.89
CA LEU A 482 1.40 44.89 16.17
C LEU A 482 0.72 45.52 14.94
N ASN A 483 0.43 46.83 14.97
CA ASN A 483 -0.34 47.50 13.91
C ASN A 483 0.50 48.50 13.09
N GLY A 484 1.75 48.76 13.46
CA GLY A 484 2.63 49.71 12.76
C GLY A 484 2.17 51.19 12.85
N THR A 485 1.15 51.48 13.66
CA THR A 485 0.57 52.82 13.79
C THR A 485 0.86 53.41 15.16
N LYS A 486 1.49 54.59 15.20
CA LYS A 486 1.77 55.29 16.45
C LYS A 486 0.54 56.01 16.98
N LEU A 487 0.00 55.56 18.11
CA LEU A 487 -0.99 56.33 18.84
C LEU A 487 -0.30 57.53 19.52
N VAL A 488 -0.58 58.76 19.06
CA VAL A 488 -0.07 60.02 19.65
C VAL A 488 -1.20 60.69 20.44
N GLY A 489 -0.93 61.03 21.70
CA GLY A 489 -1.96 61.25 22.72
C GLY A 489 -2.64 62.63 22.74
N VAL A 490 -3.44 62.99 21.73
CA VAL A 490 -4.17 64.28 21.75
C VAL A 490 -5.71 64.20 21.65
N ASP A 491 -6.37 63.06 21.37
CA ASP A 491 -7.85 63.04 21.33
C ASP A 491 -8.51 61.83 22.02
N SER A 492 -9.61 62.10 22.74
CA SER A 492 -10.55 61.20 23.47
C SER A 492 -10.07 59.75 23.70
N LEU A 493 -9.08 59.63 24.58
CA LEU A 493 -8.33 58.41 24.86
C LEU A 493 -9.08 57.27 25.56
N ALA A 494 -10.37 57.36 25.91
CA ALA A 494 -11.05 56.28 26.65
C ALA A 494 -11.73 55.24 25.72
N GLN A 495 -12.48 55.70 24.71
CA GLN A 495 -13.25 54.82 23.80
C GLN A 495 -12.37 54.16 22.73
N LYS A 496 -11.48 54.92 22.08
CA LYS A 496 -10.51 54.35 21.12
C LYS A 496 -9.56 53.37 21.80
N PHE A 497 -9.22 53.61 23.07
CA PHE A 497 -8.28 52.76 23.79
C PHE A 497 -8.90 51.44 24.27
N LYS A 498 -10.18 51.45 24.66
CA LYS A 498 -10.93 50.23 24.96
C LYS A 498 -11.07 49.34 23.70
N ASN A 499 -11.40 49.93 22.56
CA ASN A 499 -11.55 49.19 21.30
C ASN A 499 -10.24 48.55 20.83
N TYR A 500 -9.10 49.24 20.87
CA TYR A 500 -7.85 48.61 20.42
C TYR A 500 -7.41 47.48 21.35
N LYS A 501 -7.70 47.57 22.66
CA LYS A 501 -7.32 46.55 23.64
C LYS A 501 -8.05 45.24 23.35
N GLU A 502 -9.34 45.33 23.03
CA GLU A 502 -10.13 44.19 22.55
C GLU A 502 -9.58 43.61 21.25
N VAL A 503 -9.16 44.46 20.30
CA VAL A 503 -8.54 44.02 19.03
C VAL A 503 -7.22 43.26 19.28
N MET A 504 -6.33 43.78 20.13
CA MET A 504 -5.08 43.07 20.45
C MET A 504 -5.31 41.77 21.20
N ASN A 505 -6.22 41.78 22.20
CA ASN A 505 -6.58 40.58 22.93
C ASN A 505 -7.11 39.50 22.01
N THR A 506 -7.95 39.89 21.04
CA THR A 506 -8.47 38.97 20.02
C THR A 506 -7.32 38.41 19.18
N LYS A 507 -6.45 39.27 18.61
CA LYS A 507 -5.29 38.82 17.84
C LYS A 507 -4.37 37.86 18.60
N LEU A 508 -4.00 38.21 19.84
CA LEU A 508 -3.13 37.39 20.68
C LEU A 508 -3.79 36.07 21.07
N ARG A 509 -5.09 36.09 21.40
CA ARG A 509 -5.85 34.88 21.72
C ARG A 509 -5.95 33.97 20.49
N ASP A 510 -6.30 34.51 19.33
CA ASP A 510 -6.44 33.73 18.10
C ASP A 510 -5.11 33.07 17.70
N GLU A 511 -3.99 33.79 17.77
CA GLU A 511 -2.66 33.21 17.51
C GLU A 511 -2.24 32.20 18.60
N THR A 512 -2.62 32.44 19.86
CA THR A 512 -2.41 31.47 20.95
C THR A 512 -3.17 30.18 20.69
N GLU A 513 -4.49 30.25 20.45
CA GLU A 513 -5.35 29.08 20.23
C GLU A 513 -4.87 28.28 19.03
N LYS A 514 -4.48 28.95 17.94
CA LYS A 514 -3.90 28.34 16.76
C LYS A 514 -2.59 27.61 17.08
N GLU A 515 -1.67 28.25 17.81
CA GLU A 515 -0.40 27.63 18.18
C GLU A 515 -0.57 26.46 19.16
N GLU A 516 -1.52 26.56 20.09
CA GLU A 516 -1.88 25.45 20.99
C GLU A 516 -2.50 24.27 20.25
N GLN A 517 -3.42 24.52 19.33
CA GLN A 517 -4.01 23.46 18.50
C GLN A 517 -2.94 22.75 17.66
N ASN A 518 -2.03 23.51 17.06
CA ASN A 518 -0.92 22.96 16.27
C ASN A 518 0.01 22.07 17.11
N THR A 519 0.26 22.43 18.37
CA THR A 519 1.17 21.71 19.27
C THR A 519 0.50 20.59 20.08
N GLN A 520 -0.83 20.61 20.22
CA GLN A 520 -1.61 19.59 20.95
C GLN A 520 -2.11 18.43 20.09
N MET A 521 -2.01 18.51 18.75
CA MET A 521 -2.27 17.37 17.86
C MET A 521 -1.27 16.23 18.14
N ARG A 522 -1.52 15.43 19.19
CA ARG A 522 -0.90 14.13 19.41
C ARG A 522 -1.67 13.08 18.62
N ARG A 523 -0.90 12.19 17.99
CA ARG A 523 -1.31 11.05 17.16
C ARG A 523 -2.42 10.22 17.78
#